data_AF-A0A497YQ18-F1
#
_entry.id   AF-A0A497YQ18-F1
#
_cell.length_a   1.000
_cell.length_b   1.000
_cell.length_c   1.000
_cell.angle_alpha   90.00
_cell.angle_beta   90.00
_cell.angle_gamma   90.00
#
_symmetry.space_group_name_H-M   'P 1'
#
loop_
_entity.id
_entity.type
_entity.pdbx_description
1 polymer ?
#
loop_
_entity_poly.entity_id
_entity_poly.type
_entity_poly.pdbx_seq_one_letter_code
_entity_poly.pdbx_strand_id
1 'polypeptide(L)'
;MRNWITAITLSLLPLAGQAQDSGLKSLDTTDAGREWMAVGRLDIDGTGFCTGSLISPTLVLTAAHCLFDKATKQRIDPARIEFLAGWRLGHASAYRPARRTVVHPEYKYVGDLSATRVRHDIALIELWQPIRNTSVIPFETGHRPTRGEEVGVVSYAHDRSEAPSLQEVCSVIGRQAGILIMSCDVDFGASGAPIFSFEGERPRIVSVVAAKAEMQGQRVALGTDLNESLELLQAELSQGRGMNASLDNNTKHLGAKFVKP
;
A
#
# COMPACT_ATOMS: atom_id res chain seq x y z
N MET A 1 -14.49 -58.82 49.44
CA MET A 1 -13.70 -58.30 48.31
C MET A 1 -14.56 -57.27 47.60
N ARG A 2 -14.32 -55.97 47.83
CA ARG A 2 -15.17 -54.87 47.34
C ARG A 2 -14.28 -53.99 46.46
N ASN A 3 -14.27 -54.25 45.15
CA ASN A 3 -13.42 -53.55 44.20
C ASN A 3 -13.97 -52.14 43.93
N TRP A 4 -13.11 -51.15 44.13
CA TRP A 4 -13.35 -49.75 43.82
C TRP A 4 -12.92 -49.52 42.37
N ILE A 5 -13.84 -49.06 41.52
CA ILE A 5 -13.51 -48.60 40.17
C ILE A 5 -13.38 -47.08 40.25
N THR A 6 -12.15 -46.58 40.37
CA THR A 6 -11.82 -45.17 40.20
C THR A 6 -11.90 -44.81 38.73
N ALA A 7 -12.92 -44.05 38.35
CA ALA A 7 -13.05 -43.46 37.02
C ALA A 7 -12.11 -42.25 36.90
N ILE A 8 -11.05 -42.39 36.10
CA ILE A 8 -10.16 -41.29 35.72
C ILE A 8 -10.86 -40.48 34.63
N THR A 9 -11.37 -39.32 35.00
CA THR A 9 -11.92 -38.33 34.07
C THR A 9 -10.75 -37.54 33.47
N LEU A 10 -10.40 -37.88 32.22
CA LEU A 10 -9.37 -37.18 31.45
C LEU A 10 -9.96 -35.86 30.93
N SER A 11 -9.76 -34.78 31.67
CA SER A 11 -10.14 -33.43 31.26
C SER A 11 -9.25 -32.94 30.12
N LEU A 12 -9.75 -33.03 28.89
CA LEU A 12 -9.17 -32.40 27.70
C LEU A 12 -9.35 -30.87 27.79
N LEU A 13 -8.28 -30.18 28.22
CA LEU A 13 -8.19 -28.73 28.11
C LEU A 13 -7.95 -28.37 26.63
N PRO A 14 -8.80 -27.53 26.00
CA PRO A 14 -8.54 -27.06 24.64
C PRO A 14 -7.33 -26.13 24.67
N LEU A 15 -6.25 -26.49 23.96
CA LEU A 15 -5.18 -25.55 23.65
C LEU A 15 -5.76 -24.47 22.73
N ALA A 16 -5.91 -23.26 23.27
CA ALA A 16 -6.15 -22.08 22.45
C ALA A 16 -4.90 -21.86 21.57
N GLY A 17 -5.00 -22.23 20.29
CA GLY A 17 -3.98 -21.90 19.30
C GLY A 17 -3.93 -20.39 19.11
N GLN A 18 -2.80 -19.77 19.44
CA GLN A 18 -2.54 -18.40 19.00
C GLN A 18 -2.27 -18.45 17.50
N ALA A 19 -3.07 -17.74 16.70
CA ALA A 19 -2.78 -17.54 15.29
C ALA A 19 -1.43 -16.81 15.18
N GLN A 20 -0.46 -17.46 14.54
CA GLN A 20 0.85 -16.87 14.27
C GLN A 20 0.76 -16.09 12.95
N ASP A 21 1.43 -14.94 12.90
CA ASP A 21 1.50 -14.16 11.66
C ASP A 21 2.07 -15.01 10.51
N SER A 22 1.51 -14.85 9.32
CA SER A 22 1.97 -15.58 8.14
C SER A 22 3.33 -15.06 7.69
N GLY A 23 4.17 -15.95 7.16
CA GLY A 23 5.35 -15.55 6.41
C GLY A 23 5.01 -14.85 5.10
N LEU A 24 6.02 -14.21 4.50
CA LEU A 24 5.90 -13.58 3.18
C LEU A 24 5.72 -14.64 2.09
N LYS A 25 4.67 -14.51 1.29
CA LYS A 25 4.39 -15.32 0.11
C LYS A 25 4.72 -14.54 -1.16
N SER A 26 5.69 -15.02 -1.94
CA SER A 26 6.02 -14.44 -3.24
C SER A 26 4.83 -14.52 -4.21
N LEU A 27 4.63 -13.46 -4.99
CA LEU A 27 3.61 -13.36 -6.05
C LEU A 27 4.25 -13.29 -7.45
N ASP A 28 5.40 -13.95 -7.62
CA ASP A 28 6.18 -13.97 -8.87
C ASP A 28 5.50 -14.71 -10.04
N THR A 29 4.62 -15.67 -9.76
CA THR A 29 3.86 -16.39 -10.79
C THR A 29 2.59 -15.65 -11.18
N THR A 30 2.14 -15.86 -12.42
CA THR A 30 0.87 -15.32 -12.91
C THR A 30 -0.32 -15.75 -12.06
N ASP A 31 -0.35 -17.00 -11.59
CA ASP A 31 -1.46 -17.51 -10.77
C ASP A 31 -1.44 -16.93 -9.36
N ALA A 32 -0.27 -16.84 -8.72
CA ALA A 32 -0.16 -16.25 -7.39
C ALA A 32 -0.48 -14.74 -7.40
N GLY A 33 -0.03 -14.00 -8.41
CA GLY A 33 -0.23 -12.55 -8.52
C GLY A 33 -1.56 -12.11 -9.12
N ARG A 34 -2.38 -13.03 -9.63
CA ARG A 34 -3.59 -12.72 -10.44
C ARG A 34 -4.57 -11.79 -9.73
N GLU A 35 -4.77 -11.98 -8.44
CA GLU A 35 -5.71 -11.19 -7.63
C GLU A 35 -5.13 -9.83 -7.21
N TRP A 36 -3.81 -9.67 -7.36
CA TRP A 36 -3.05 -8.53 -6.84
C TRP A 36 -2.52 -7.61 -7.94
N MET A 37 -2.99 -7.78 -9.18
CA MET A 37 -2.52 -7.07 -10.37
C MET A 37 -2.72 -5.54 -10.33
N ALA A 38 -3.64 -5.05 -9.49
CA ALA A 38 -3.85 -3.63 -9.24
C ALA A 38 -2.89 -3.03 -8.21
N VAL A 39 -2.09 -3.86 -7.53
CA VAL A 39 -0.92 -3.41 -6.79
C VAL A 39 0.23 -3.26 -7.77
N GLY A 40 1.00 -2.19 -7.64
CA GLY A 40 2.09 -1.90 -8.57
C GLY A 40 3.24 -1.17 -7.89
N ARG A 41 4.39 -1.23 -8.56
CA ARG A 41 5.58 -0.47 -8.17
C ARG A 41 5.41 0.96 -8.65
N LEU A 42 5.77 1.92 -7.80
CA LEU A 42 5.89 3.31 -8.16
C LEU A 42 7.36 3.62 -8.36
N ASP A 43 7.77 3.84 -9.60
CA ASP A 43 9.13 4.25 -9.91
C ASP A 43 9.21 5.77 -9.78
N ILE A 44 10.13 6.21 -8.93
CA ILE A 44 10.24 7.61 -8.51
C ILE A 44 11.62 8.09 -8.89
N ASP A 45 11.63 8.96 -9.88
CA ASP A 45 12.80 9.73 -10.28
C ASP A 45 14.02 8.88 -10.69
N GLY A 46 13.79 7.63 -11.12
CA GLY A 46 14.86 6.71 -11.51
C GLY A 46 15.82 6.30 -10.38
N THR A 47 15.62 6.77 -9.15
CA THR A 47 16.51 6.52 -8.01
C THR A 47 15.85 5.76 -6.87
N GLY A 48 14.52 5.71 -6.84
CA GLY A 48 13.79 5.08 -5.76
C GLY A 48 12.48 4.47 -6.24
N PHE A 49 11.85 3.73 -5.34
CA PHE A 49 10.51 3.23 -5.58
C PHE A 49 9.69 3.15 -4.29
N CYS A 50 8.38 3.13 -4.49
CA CYS A 50 7.37 2.82 -3.49
C CYS A 50 6.43 1.74 -4.03
N THR A 51 5.44 1.38 -3.24
CA THR A 51 4.28 0.62 -3.67
C THR A 51 3.07 1.57 -3.83
N GLY A 52 2.19 1.25 -4.77
CA GLY A 52 0.88 1.91 -4.91
C GLY A 52 -0.19 0.91 -5.32
N SER A 53 -1.44 1.31 -5.21
CA SER A 53 -2.60 0.47 -5.56
C SER A 53 -3.64 1.24 -6.36
N LEU A 54 -4.17 0.62 -7.41
CA LEU A 54 -5.20 1.20 -8.25
C LEU A 54 -6.56 1.13 -7.53
N ILE A 55 -7.21 2.28 -7.30
CA ILE A 55 -8.55 2.38 -6.68
C ILE A 55 -9.63 2.85 -7.68
N SER A 56 -9.20 3.30 -8.86
CA SER A 56 -10.04 3.50 -10.04
C SER A 56 -9.16 3.42 -11.29
N PRO A 57 -9.69 3.33 -12.52
CA PRO A 57 -8.86 3.21 -13.73
C PRO A 57 -7.77 4.29 -13.88
N THR A 58 -7.91 5.46 -13.25
CA THR A 58 -6.96 6.57 -13.33
C THR A 58 -6.38 7.00 -11.99
N LEU A 59 -6.75 6.37 -10.87
CA LEU A 59 -6.31 6.80 -9.54
C LEU A 59 -5.52 5.70 -8.84
N VAL A 60 -4.30 6.06 -8.44
CA VAL A 60 -3.43 5.23 -7.61
C VAL A 60 -3.36 5.84 -6.22
N LEU A 61 -3.64 5.00 -5.21
CA LEU A 61 -3.49 5.28 -3.80
C LEU A 61 -2.06 4.92 -3.34
N THR A 62 -1.43 5.81 -2.59
CA THR A 62 -0.08 5.60 -2.04
C THR A 62 0.17 6.50 -0.82
N ALA A 63 1.38 6.45 -0.26
CA ALA A 63 1.80 7.30 0.85
C ALA A 63 2.26 8.67 0.35
N ALA A 64 2.00 9.73 1.11
CA ALA A 64 2.39 11.08 0.74
C ALA A 64 3.91 11.24 0.67
N HIS A 65 4.65 10.61 1.58
CA HIS A 65 6.11 10.70 1.63
C HIS A 65 6.82 10.16 0.38
N CYS A 66 6.15 9.29 -0.39
CA CYS A 66 6.66 8.80 -1.67
C CYS A 66 6.76 9.92 -2.73
N LEU A 67 6.04 11.02 -2.53
CA LEU A 67 5.99 12.16 -3.45
C LEU A 67 6.95 13.29 -3.05
N PHE A 68 7.86 13.04 -2.11
CA PHE A 68 8.86 13.99 -1.65
C PHE A 68 10.27 13.43 -1.79
N ASP A 69 11.18 14.30 -2.21
CA ASP A 69 12.59 13.99 -2.27
C ASP A 69 13.19 14.00 -0.85
N LYS A 70 13.93 12.93 -0.51
CA LYS A 70 14.45 12.73 0.85
C LYS A 70 15.50 13.76 1.25
N ALA A 71 16.26 14.29 0.29
CA ALA A 71 17.37 15.21 0.55
C ALA A 71 16.88 16.66 0.65
N THR A 72 16.17 17.12 -0.37
CA THR A 72 15.68 18.49 -0.54
C THR A 72 14.38 18.76 0.22
N LYS A 73 13.66 17.70 0.61
CA LYS A 73 12.31 17.77 1.22
C LYS A 73 11.26 18.42 0.30
N GLN A 74 11.56 18.61 -0.97
CA GLN A 74 10.64 19.19 -1.93
C GLN A 74 9.75 18.12 -2.56
N ARG A 75 8.60 18.55 -3.08
CA ARG A 75 7.72 17.68 -3.85
C ARG A 75 8.39 17.29 -5.17
N ILE A 76 8.26 16.01 -5.50
CA ILE A 76 8.74 15.46 -6.77
C ILE A 76 7.74 15.82 -7.87
N ASP A 77 8.26 16.29 -8.99
CA ASP A 77 7.45 16.54 -10.20
C ASP A 77 6.76 15.25 -10.64
N PRO A 78 5.41 15.22 -10.80
CA PRO A 78 4.69 14.06 -11.28
C PRO A 78 5.23 13.49 -12.60
N ALA A 79 5.85 14.30 -13.46
CA ALA A 79 6.48 13.83 -14.70
C ALA A 79 7.62 12.81 -14.47
N ARG A 80 8.14 12.72 -13.23
CA ARG A 80 9.21 11.81 -12.82
C ARG A 80 8.67 10.57 -12.08
N ILE A 81 7.36 10.34 -12.11
CA ILE A 81 6.70 9.25 -11.40
C ILE A 81 5.95 8.39 -12.40
N GLU A 82 6.21 7.08 -12.36
CA GLU A 82 5.52 6.09 -13.18
C GLU A 82 4.93 4.98 -12.29
N PHE A 83 3.70 4.56 -12.60
CA PHE A 83 3.05 3.42 -11.96
C PHE A 83 3.12 2.18 -12.86
N LEU A 84 3.64 1.10 -12.29
CA LEU A 84 3.91 -0.17 -12.95
C LEU A 84 2.95 -1.23 -12.37
N ALA A 85 1.75 -1.33 -12.95
CA ALA A 85 0.69 -2.21 -12.45
C ALA A 85 1.03 -3.70 -12.64
N GLY A 86 0.97 -4.48 -11.57
CA GLY A 86 1.30 -5.91 -11.60
C GLY A 86 2.74 -6.17 -12.04
N TRP A 87 3.67 -5.28 -11.66
CA TRP A 87 5.10 -5.43 -11.94
C TRP A 87 5.62 -6.74 -11.35
N ARG A 88 6.17 -7.59 -12.21
CA ARG A 88 6.87 -8.82 -11.84
C ARG A 88 7.92 -9.21 -12.88
N LEU A 89 9.05 -9.72 -12.42
CA LEU A 89 10.11 -10.32 -13.24
C LEU A 89 10.50 -9.43 -14.44
N GLY A 90 10.69 -8.13 -14.21
CA GLY A 90 11.06 -7.17 -15.26
C GLY A 90 9.90 -6.68 -16.16
N HIS A 91 8.65 -7.04 -15.89
CA HIS A 91 7.50 -6.64 -16.71
C HIS A 91 6.27 -6.22 -15.89
N ALA A 92 5.59 -5.14 -16.31
CA ALA A 92 4.28 -4.74 -15.78
C ALA A 92 3.18 -4.94 -16.81
N SER A 93 1.97 -5.26 -16.33
CA SER A 93 0.78 -5.35 -17.19
C SER A 93 0.33 -3.99 -17.73
N ALA A 94 0.69 -2.90 -17.05
CA ALA A 94 0.53 -1.55 -17.57
C ALA A 94 1.58 -0.62 -16.95
N TYR A 95 2.12 0.26 -17.79
CA TYR A 95 2.99 1.37 -17.41
C TYR A 95 2.20 2.66 -17.58
N ARG A 96 2.09 3.48 -16.54
CA ARG A 96 1.33 4.72 -16.58
C ARG A 96 2.07 5.87 -15.90
N PRO A 97 2.44 6.92 -16.66
CA PRO A 97 3.02 8.11 -16.06
C PRO A 97 1.96 8.87 -15.25
N ALA A 98 2.41 9.50 -14.16
CA ALA A 98 1.58 10.37 -13.37
C ALA A 98 1.29 11.69 -14.12
N ARG A 99 0.03 12.10 -14.12
CA ARG A 99 -0.45 13.40 -14.62
C ARG A 99 -0.43 14.45 -13.53
N ARG A 100 -0.89 14.07 -12.34
CA ARG A 100 -1.09 14.97 -11.22
C ARG A 100 -0.97 14.21 -9.91
N THR A 101 -0.45 14.86 -8.88
CA THR A 101 -0.39 14.29 -7.53
C THR A 101 -1.00 15.22 -6.49
N VAL A 102 -1.77 14.64 -5.58
CA VAL A 102 -2.40 15.32 -4.44
C VAL A 102 -1.99 14.60 -3.16
N VAL A 103 -1.52 15.37 -2.18
CA VAL A 103 -1.17 14.90 -0.84
C VAL A 103 -2.20 15.45 0.15
N HIS A 104 -2.36 14.77 1.29
CA HIS A 104 -3.25 15.26 2.33
C HIS A 104 -2.83 16.70 2.74
N PRO A 105 -3.75 17.68 2.86
CA PRO A 105 -3.39 19.08 3.14
C PRO A 105 -2.61 19.30 4.45
N GLU A 106 -2.90 18.47 5.45
CA GLU A 106 -2.20 18.47 6.74
C GLU A 106 -0.87 17.70 6.73
N TYR A 107 -0.54 17.01 5.63
CA TYR A 107 0.75 16.33 5.51
C TYR A 107 1.88 17.34 5.38
N LYS A 108 2.91 17.19 6.23
CA LYS A 108 4.14 17.98 6.19
C LYS A 108 5.35 17.05 6.19
N TYR A 109 6.15 17.12 5.13
CA TYR A 109 7.38 16.34 4.99
C TYR A 109 8.57 17.02 5.69
N VAL A 110 8.41 17.34 6.97
CA VAL A 110 9.43 18.02 7.78
C VAL A 110 9.53 17.37 9.16
N GLY A 111 10.71 17.51 9.78
CA GLY A 111 10.97 17.00 11.12
C GLY A 111 10.98 15.47 11.23
N ASP A 112 10.99 15.01 12.48
CA ASP A 112 11.00 13.59 12.82
C ASP A 112 9.65 12.92 12.58
N LEU A 113 9.63 11.58 12.69
CA LEU A 113 8.39 10.82 12.62
C LEU A 113 7.48 11.20 13.79
N SER A 114 6.28 11.68 13.48
CA SER A 114 5.27 12.06 14.47
C SER A 114 3.93 11.41 14.15
N ALA A 115 3.07 11.30 15.16
CA ALA A 115 1.75 10.71 14.98
C ALA A 115 0.92 11.45 13.91
N THR A 116 0.95 12.78 13.91
CA THR A 116 0.27 13.62 12.92
C THR A 116 0.81 13.39 11.51
N ARG A 117 2.14 13.22 11.36
CA ARG A 117 2.75 12.96 10.06
C ARG A 117 2.31 11.60 9.51
N VAL A 118 2.28 10.56 10.34
CA VAL A 118 1.83 9.21 9.95
C VAL A 118 0.35 9.18 9.59
N ARG A 119 -0.50 9.82 10.42
CA ARG A 119 -1.95 9.90 10.20
C ARG A 119 -2.33 10.48 8.84
N HIS A 120 -1.55 11.46 8.36
CA HIS A 120 -1.81 12.16 7.10
C HIS A 120 -0.90 11.70 5.97
N ASP A 121 -0.16 10.60 6.13
CA ASP A 121 0.80 10.12 5.14
C ASP A 121 0.12 9.37 3.99
N ILE A 122 -0.73 10.07 3.26
CA ILE A 122 -1.59 9.53 2.21
C ILE A 122 -1.71 10.49 1.04
N ALA A 123 -1.72 9.93 -0.16
CA ALA A 123 -1.77 10.67 -1.40
C ALA A 123 -2.50 9.91 -2.51
N LEU A 124 -3.01 10.68 -3.47
CA LEU A 124 -3.50 10.18 -4.74
C LEU A 124 -2.60 10.63 -5.88
N ILE A 125 -2.33 9.69 -6.78
CA ILE A 125 -1.71 9.94 -8.07
C ILE A 125 -2.79 9.74 -9.14
N GLU A 126 -3.04 10.77 -9.92
CA GLU A 126 -3.86 10.70 -11.11
C GLU A 126 -2.99 10.37 -12.32
N LEU A 127 -3.35 9.33 -13.07
CA LEU A 127 -2.64 8.82 -14.23
C LEU A 127 -3.04 9.56 -15.51
N TRP A 128 -2.13 9.69 -16.47
CA TRP A 128 -2.41 10.31 -17.78
C TRP A 128 -3.45 9.54 -18.61
N GLN A 129 -3.45 8.21 -18.49
CA GLN A 129 -4.33 7.33 -19.23
C GLN A 129 -4.92 6.28 -18.29
N PRO A 130 -6.19 5.91 -18.48
CA PRO A 130 -6.79 4.87 -17.67
C PRO A 130 -6.15 3.50 -17.95
N ILE A 131 -6.11 2.65 -16.94
CA ILE A 131 -5.85 1.22 -17.06
C ILE A 131 -7.21 0.52 -17.18
N ARG A 132 -7.53 0.00 -18.37
CA ARG A 132 -8.82 -0.63 -18.70
C ARG A 132 -8.67 -2.05 -19.25
N ASN A 133 -7.64 -2.78 -18.82
CA ASN A 133 -7.51 -4.19 -19.19
C ASN A 133 -8.29 -5.06 -18.18
N THR A 134 -8.65 -6.28 -18.57
CA THR A 134 -9.45 -7.21 -17.75
C THR A 134 -8.65 -7.89 -16.64
N SER A 135 -7.32 -7.75 -16.64
CA SER A 135 -6.43 -8.39 -15.67
C SER A 135 -6.11 -7.49 -14.47
N VAL A 136 -6.26 -6.17 -14.62
CA VAL A 136 -5.96 -5.17 -13.58
C VAL A 136 -7.28 -4.54 -13.15
N ILE A 137 -7.88 -5.09 -12.10
CA ILE A 137 -9.15 -4.64 -11.55
C ILE A 137 -8.86 -3.72 -10.35
N PRO A 138 -9.28 -2.44 -10.37
CA PRO A 138 -9.09 -1.55 -9.21
C PRO A 138 -9.75 -2.11 -7.95
N PHE A 139 -9.11 -1.87 -6.80
CA PHE A 139 -9.61 -2.29 -5.51
C PHE A 139 -10.67 -1.34 -4.95
N GLU A 140 -11.63 -1.90 -4.24
CA GLU A 140 -12.54 -1.15 -3.38
C GLU A 140 -11.84 -0.79 -2.05
N THR A 141 -12.32 0.27 -1.41
CA THR A 141 -11.91 0.62 -0.05
C THR A 141 -12.91 0.11 0.98
N GLY A 142 -12.41 -0.26 2.15
CA GLY A 142 -13.19 -0.85 3.23
C GLY A 142 -13.23 0.02 4.48
N HIS A 143 -13.90 -0.50 5.50
CA HIS A 143 -13.92 0.13 6.82
C HIS A 143 -12.59 -0.04 7.53
N ARG A 144 -12.31 0.89 8.44
CA ARG A 144 -11.11 0.85 9.26
C ARG A 144 -11.17 -0.33 10.24
N PRO A 145 -10.15 -1.20 10.27
CA PRO A 145 -10.18 -2.40 11.11
C PRO A 145 -10.10 -2.07 12.60
N THR A 146 -10.55 -3.00 13.43
CA THR A 146 -10.46 -2.94 14.89
C THR A 146 -9.33 -3.80 15.45
N ARG A 147 -9.04 -3.64 16.75
CA ARG A 147 -7.95 -4.37 17.40
C ARG A 147 -8.24 -5.87 17.40
N GLY A 148 -7.26 -6.66 16.97
CA GLY A 148 -7.35 -8.12 16.88
C GLY A 148 -7.88 -8.63 15.54
N GLU A 149 -8.33 -7.76 14.63
CA GLU A 149 -8.65 -8.16 13.28
C GLU A 149 -7.39 -8.51 12.49
N GLU A 150 -7.54 -9.47 11.57
CA GLU A 150 -6.50 -9.87 10.63
C GLU A 150 -6.52 -8.97 9.40
N VAL A 151 -5.33 -8.56 8.98
CA VAL A 151 -5.10 -7.76 7.77
C VAL A 151 -3.93 -8.33 6.99
N GLY A 152 -3.88 -8.01 5.70
CA GLY A 152 -2.77 -8.37 4.83
C GLY A 152 -2.11 -7.17 4.19
N VAL A 153 -0.85 -7.32 3.81
CA VAL A 153 -0.09 -6.32 3.05
C VAL A 153 0.45 -6.96 1.79
N VAL A 154 0.24 -6.28 0.66
CA VAL A 154 0.90 -6.62 -0.60
C VAL A 154 1.85 -5.52 -0.97
N SER A 155 3.15 -5.83 -0.99
CA SER A 155 4.18 -4.80 -1.17
C SER A 155 5.38 -5.29 -1.96
N TYR A 156 6.03 -4.32 -2.61
CA TYR A 156 7.42 -4.46 -3.04
C TYR A 156 8.33 -4.05 -1.87
N ALA A 157 9.54 -4.60 -1.81
CA ALA A 157 10.56 -4.13 -0.88
C ALA A 157 11.96 -4.22 -1.51
N HIS A 158 12.98 -3.65 -0.87
CA HIS A 158 14.31 -3.49 -1.45
C HIS A 158 14.94 -4.82 -1.90
N ASP A 159 14.72 -5.88 -1.14
CA ASP A 159 15.15 -7.26 -1.41
C ASP A 159 14.25 -8.02 -2.41
N ARG A 160 13.09 -7.45 -2.75
CA ARG A 160 12.04 -8.04 -3.61
C ARG A 160 11.36 -6.97 -4.47
N SER A 161 12.17 -6.18 -5.17
CA SER A 161 11.68 -5.09 -6.02
C SER A 161 11.15 -5.60 -7.36
N GLU A 162 11.55 -6.81 -7.76
CA GLU A 162 11.15 -7.46 -9.01
C GLU A 162 9.85 -8.26 -8.92
N ALA A 163 9.27 -8.48 -7.74
CA ALA A 163 7.96 -9.11 -7.59
C ALA A 163 7.37 -8.76 -6.21
N PRO A 164 6.05 -8.48 -6.10
CA PRO A 164 5.47 -8.19 -4.81
C PRO A 164 5.37 -9.47 -3.98
N SER A 165 5.26 -9.30 -2.67
CA SER A 165 4.91 -10.38 -1.74
C SER A 165 3.64 -10.03 -0.98
N LEU A 166 2.83 -11.05 -0.73
CA LEU A 166 1.69 -11.00 0.17
C LEU A 166 2.13 -11.48 1.55
N GLN A 167 1.85 -10.68 2.57
CA GLN A 167 1.71 -11.17 3.94
C GLN A 167 0.22 -11.16 4.28
N GLU A 168 -0.39 -12.33 4.47
CA GLU A 168 -1.84 -12.47 4.53
C GLU A 168 -2.39 -12.37 5.95
N VAL A 169 -1.64 -12.85 6.94
CA VAL A 169 -2.02 -12.85 8.35
C VAL A 169 -1.06 -11.95 9.11
N CYS A 170 -1.43 -10.67 9.25
CA CYS A 170 -0.92 -9.79 10.29
C CYS A 170 -2.06 -9.41 11.23
N SER A 171 -1.74 -9.14 12.50
CA SER A 171 -2.73 -8.69 13.49
C SER A 171 -2.73 -7.18 13.66
N VAL A 172 -3.92 -6.59 13.76
CA VAL A 172 -4.08 -5.21 14.24
C VAL A 172 -3.83 -5.16 15.75
N ILE A 173 -2.66 -4.65 16.14
CA ILE A 173 -2.24 -4.55 17.55
C ILE A 173 -3.02 -3.47 18.27
N GLY A 174 -3.34 -2.38 17.56
CA GLY A 174 -4.09 -1.27 18.13
C GLY A 174 -4.29 -0.12 17.17
N ARG A 175 -4.94 0.92 17.70
CA ARG A 175 -5.17 2.19 17.02
C ARG A 175 -4.83 3.31 17.97
N GLN A 176 -4.11 4.30 17.48
CA GLN A 176 -3.77 5.47 18.29
C GLN A 176 -3.80 6.70 17.41
N ALA A 177 -4.60 7.69 17.81
CA ALA A 177 -4.61 9.00 17.16
C ALA A 177 -4.66 8.85 15.62
N GLY A 178 -5.67 8.16 15.09
CA GLY A 178 -5.85 8.01 13.64
C GLY A 178 -4.78 7.17 12.93
N ILE A 179 -3.91 6.47 13.65
CA ILE A 179 -2.91 5.54 13.10
C ILE A 179 -3.33 4.11 13.37
N LEU A 180 -3.18 3.26 12.37
CA LEU A 180 -3.32 1.81 12.49
C LEU A 180 -1.96 1.19 12.86
N ILE A 181 -1.89 0.39 13.92
CA ILE A 181 -0.66 -0.28 14.35
C ILE A 181 -0.84 -1.77 14.13
N MET A 182 0.05 -2.40 13.37
CA MET A 182 -0.05 -3.81 13.00
C MET A 182 1.29 -4.54 13.12
N SER A 183 1.24 -5.86 13.22
CA SER A 183 2.43 -6.72 13.31
C SER A 183 3.09 -7.05 11.96
N CYS A 184 2.57 -6.52 10.85
CA CYS A 184 3.13 -6.80 9.52
C CYS A 184 4.63 -6.47 9.42
N ASP A 185 5.34 -7.33 8.70
CA ASP A 185 6.74 -7.13 8.36
C ASP A 185 6.86 -6.26 7.11
N VAL A 186 7.13 -4.97 7.33
CA VAL A 186 7.31 -3.98 6.27
C VAL A 186 8.74 -3.47 6.26
N ASP A 187 9.33 -3.41 5.07
CA ASP A 187 10.66 -2.84 4.88
C ASP A 187 10.69 -1.76 3.79
N PHE A 188 11.86 -1.18 3.53
CA PHE A 188 12.04 -0.14 2.52
C PHE A 188 11.48 -0.58 1.16
N GLY A 189 10.62 0.26 0.57
CA GLY A 189 9.88 -0.04 -0.66
C GLY A 189 8.39 -0.39 -0.42
N ALA A 190 8.05 -0.85 0.79
CA ALA A 190 6.66 -1.14 1.17
C ALA A 190 5.83 0.12 1.45
N SER A 191 6.48 1.28 1.57
CA SER A 191 5.84 2.59 1.63
C SER A 191 4.77 2.74 0.55
N GLY A 192 3.57 3.14 0.95
CA GLY A 192 2.44 3.29 0.03
C GLY A 192 1.71 1.99 -0.33
N ALA A 193 2.15 0.84 0.20
CA ALA A 193 1.48 -0.43 -0.01
C ALA A 193 0.07 -0.44 0.59
N PRO A 194 -0.91 -1.04 -0.09
CA PRO A 194 -2.24 -1.24 0.46
C PRO A 194 -2.19 -2.24 1.62
N ILE A 195 -2.95 -1.92 2.67
CA ILE A 195 -3.32 -2.85 3.73
C ILE A 195 -4.73 -3.31 3.44
N PHE A 196 -4.93 -4.62 3.34
CA PHE A 196 -6.21 -5.25 3.00
C PHE A 196 -6.90 -5.81 4.23
N SER A 197 -8.22 -5.63 4.29
CA SER A 197 -9.11 -6.52 5.03
C SER A 197 -9.61 -7.61 4.08
N PHE A 198 -9.66 -8.83 4.59
CA PHE A 198 -10.24 -9.99 3.92
C PHE A 198 -11.67 -10.27 4.38
N GLU A 199 -12.28 -9.33 5.11
CA GLU A 199 -13.68 -9.42 5.50
C GLU A 199 -14.56 -9.23 4.25
N GLY A 200 -15.31 -10.27 3.87
CA GLY A 200 -16.23 -10.28 2.74
C GLY A 200 -15.76 -11.14 1.55
N GLU A 201 -16.36 -10.93 0.38
CA GLU A 201 -16.07 -11.75 -0.81
C GLU A 201 -14.78 -11.36 -1.54
N ARG A 202 -14.32 -10.11 -1.38
CA ARG A 202 -13.14 -9.57 -2.06
C ARG A 202 -12.30 -8.75 -1.10
N PRO A 203 -10.96 -8.77 -1.22
CA PRO A 203 -10.08 -7.91 -0.43
C PRO A 203 -10.40 -6.44 -0.65
N ARG A 204 -10.45 -5.67 0.44
CA ARG A 204 -10.68 -4.22 0.41
C ARG A 204 -9.54 -3.47 1.08
N ILE A 205 -9.12 -2.37 0.49
CA ILE A 205 -8.05 -1.54 1.06
C ILE A 205 -8.63 -0.78 2.26
N VAL A 206 -8.01 -0.94 3.43
CA VAL A 206 -8.46 -0.31 4.68
C VAL A 206 -7.45 0.68 5.24
N SER A 207 -6.20 0.65 4.76
CA SER A 207 -5.14 1.60 5.12
C SER A 207 -4.01 1.54 4.10
N VAL A 208 -3.00 2.40 4.27
CA VAL A 208 -1.78 2.45 3.46
C VAL A 208 -0.58 2.45 4.39
N VAL A 209 0.45 1.65 4.07
CA VAL A 209 1.70 1.61 4.83
C VAL A 209 2.40 2.96 4.76
N ALA A 210 2.53 3.61 5.92
CA ALA A 210 3.12 4.94 6.07
C ALA A 210 4.55 4.86 6.64
N ALA A 211 4.74 4.05 7.68
CA ALA A 211 6.02 3.98 8.38
C ALA A 211 6.22 2.62 9.07
N LYS A 212 7.47 2.37 9.47
CA LYS A 212 7.83 1.33 10.43
C LYS A 212 8.25 1.95 11.76
N ALA A 213 7.93 1.29 12.86
CA ALA A 213 8.27 1.72 14.21
C ALA A 213 8.63 0.51 15.08
N GLU A 214 9.06 0.78 16.30
CA GLU A 214 9.28 -0.24 17.32
C GLU A 214 8.36 0.02 18.51
N MET A 215 7.72 -1.03 19.01
CA MET A 215 6.84 -0.99 20.17
C MET A 215 7.15 -2.19 21.06
N GLN A 216 7.53 -1.94 22.31
CA GLN A 216 7.89 -2.99 23.28
C GLN A 216 8.96 -3.97 22.76
N GLY A 217 9.95 -3.48 22.00
CA GLY A 217 11.01 -4.31 21.42
C GLY A 217 10.60 -5.08 20.16
N GLN A 218 9.38 -4.92 19.67
CA GLN A 218 8.88 -5.55 18.45
C GLN A 218 8.73 -4.52 17.33
N ARG A 219 9.11 -4.90 16.11
CA ARG A 219 8.85 -4.08 14.92
C ARG A 219 7.37 -4.10 14.61
N VAL A 220 6.84 -2.93 14.28
CA VAL A 220 5.43 -2.76 13.90
C VAL A 220 5.34 -1.89 12.65
N ALA A 221 4.35 -2.18 11.82
CA ALA A 221 3.98 -1.33 10.70
C ALA A 221 2.90 -0.32 11.14
N LEU A 222 3.01 0.89 10.63
CA LEU A 222 2.06 1.97 10.87
C LEU A 222 1.31 2.29 9.58
N GLY A 223 -0.01 2.23 9.66
CA GLY A 223 -0.94 2.60 8.59
C GLY A 223 -1.58 3.96 8.84
N THR A 224 -1.83 4.68 7.75
CA THR A 224 -2.54 5.97 7.74
C THR A 224 -4.05 5.82 8.00
N ASP A 225 -4.74 6.95 8.22
CA ASP A 225 -6.21 7.00 8.22
C ASP A 225 -6.72 7.08 6.78
N LEU A 226 -7.49 6.09 6.32
CA LEU A 226 -7.90 6.02 4.93
C LEU A 226 -9.18 6.81 4.64
N ASN A 227 -10.26 6.61 5.39
CA ASN A 227 -11.61 7.01 4.97
C ASN A 227 -11.73 8.52 4.75
N GLU A 228 -11.66 9.31 5.82
CA GLU A 228 -11.82 10.77 5.75
C GLU A 228 -10.76 11.41 4.84
N SER A 229 -9.53 10.90 4.91
CA SER A 229 -8.42 11.37 4.06
C SER A 229 -8.67 11.13 2.58
N LEU A 230 -9.23 9.98 2.20
CA LEU A 230 -9.48 9.62 0.81
C LEU A 230 -10.57 10.49 0.21
N GLU A 231 -11.67 10.69 0.93
CA GLU A 231 -12.76 11.58 0.51
C GLU A 231 -12.24 13.00 0.28
N LEU A 232 -11.43 13.51 1.21
CA LEU A 232 -10.78 14.81 1.08
C LEU A 232 -9.86 14.88 -0.15
N LEU A 233 -9.00 13.88 -0.36
CA LEU A 233 -8.09 13.83 -1.51
C LEU A 233 -8.84 13.78 -2.85
N GLN A 234 -9.94 13.02 -2.92
CA GLN A 234 -10.81 12.97 -4.10
C GLN A 234 -11.50 14.32 -4.34
N ALA A 235 -11.93 15.02 -3.29
CA ALA A 235 -12.48 16.37 -3.39
C ALA A 235 -11.43 17.38 -3.87
N GLU A 236 -10.20 17.32 -3.37
CA GLU A 236 -9.09 18.17 -3.83
C GLU A 236 -8.80 17.94 -5.33
N LEU A 237 -8.78 16.69 -5.78
CA LEU A 237 -8.59 16.33 -7.19
C LEU A 237 -9.72 16.88 -8.07
N SER A 238 -10.98 16.74 -7.66
CA SER A 238 -12.15 17.20 -8.43
C SER A 238 -12.20 18.72 -8.54
N GLN A 239 -11.66 19.45 -7.55
CA GLN A 239 -11.50 20.90 -7.59
C GLN A 239 -10.29 21.39 -8.43
N GLY A 240 -9.57 20.49 -9.10
CA GLY A 240 -8.41 20.90 -9.91
C GLY A 240 -7.12 21.11 -9.11
N ARG A 241 -7.11 20.83 -7.79
CA ARG A 241 -5.94 21.03 -6.92
C ARG A 241 -4.91 19.91 -7.11
N GLY A 242 -3.74 20.09 -6.49
CA GLY A 242 -2.58 19.21 -6.64
C GLY A 242 -1.43 19.85 -7.41
N MET A 243 -0.38 19.07 -7.66
CA MET A 243 0.72 19.46 -8.56
C MET A 243 0.57 18.71 -9.86
N ASN A 244 0.60 19.42 -10.97
CA ASN A 244 0.60 18.84 -12.30
C ASN A 244 2.03 18.45 -12.71
N ALA A 245 2.13 17.43 -13.55
CA ALA A 245 3.36 17.11 -14.26
C ALA A 245 3.83 18.31 -15.09
N SER A 246 5.12 18.65 -15.02
CA SER A 246 5.68 19.69 -15.90
C SER A 246 5.65 19.24 -17.36
N LEU A 247 5.30 20.15 -18.27
CA LEU A 247 5.16 19.85 -19.70
C LEU A 247 6.50 19.63 -20.42
N ASP A 248 7.60 20.18 -19.91
CA ASP A 248 8.93 20.11 -20.57
C ASP A 248 9.52 18.70 -20.59
N ASN A 249 9.24 17.86 -19.58
CA ASN A 249 9.65 16.45 -19.57
C ASN A 249 8.75 15.54 -20.44
N ASN A 250 7.65 16.08 -20.97
CA ASN A 250 6.55 15.29 -21.53
C ASN A 250 6.68 15.02 -23.05
N THR A 251 7.67 15.61 -23.72
CA THR A 251 7.94 15.35 -25.14
C THR A 251 8.49 13.94 -25.42
N LYS A 252 8.94 13.20 -24.39
CA LYS A 252 9.37 11.80 -24.53
C LYS A 252 8.23 10.78 -24.44
N HIS A 253 7.10 11.12 -23.83
CA HIS A 253 6.03 10.15 -23.50
C HIS A 253 4.72 10.34 -24.29
N LEU A 254 4.59 11.45 -25.03
CA LEU A 254 3.52 11.64 -26.02
C LEU A 254 4.04 11.11 -27.37
N GLY A 255 3.72 9.85 -27.68
CA GLY A 255 4.25 9.09 -28.82
C GLY A 255 3.95 9.63 -30.21
N ALA A 256 4.61 10.71 -30.62
CA ALA A 256 4.75 11.11 -32.01
C ALA A 256 6.16 11.67 -32.26
N LYS A 257 7.01 10.85 -32.87
CA LYS A 257 8.32 11.28 -33.38
C LYS A 257 8.10 11.85 -34.79
N PHE A 258 8.15 13.18 -34.93
CA PHE A 258 8.15 13.80 -36.25
C PHE A 258 9.39 13.37 -37.02
N VAL A 259 9.20 12.68 -38.15
CA VAL A 259 10.26 12.39 -39.12
C VAL A 259 10.37 13.61 -40.02
N LYS A 260 11.55 14.25 -40.03
CA LYS A 260 11.84 15.30 -41.00
C LYS A 260 11.96 14.67 -42.41
N PRO A 261 11.44 15.33 -43.46
CA PRO A 261 11.62 14.88 -44.84
C PRO A 261 13.09 14.81 -45.23
#